data_AF-A0A839N7T1-F1
#
_entry.id   AF-A0A839N7T1-F1
#
_cell.length_a   1.000
_cell.length_b   1.000
_cell.length_c   1.000
_cell.angle_alpha   90.00
_cell.angle_beta   90.00
_cell.angle_gamma   90.00
#
_symmetry.space_group_name_H-M   'P 1'
#
loop_
_entity.id
_entity.type
_entity.pdbx_description
1 polymer ?
#
loop_
_entity_poly.entity_id
_entity_poly.type
_entity_poly.pdbx_seq_one_letter_code
_entity_poly.pdbx_strand_id
1 'polypeptide(L)'
;MADFIETCITLALPVVGVWWIVIRRRRAHRRDAMLAAEWSHALALSQSSNASLVQVARVYQRARTGTKVHIRWANGVLQDAWLEDYAAANGAWILATGDVGYGEHNKNPRVFRVWYGNLHMTLPAGAPAAYTRHLKRVARQAARHRVAA
;
A
#
# COMPACT_ATOMS: atom_id res chain seq x y z
N MET A 1 4.75 52.21 -14.79
CA MET A 1 4.87 51.37 -13.58
C MET A 1 3.86 50.23 -13.56
N ALA A 2 2.60 50.42 -13.98
CA ALA A 2 1.61 49.34 -14.07
C ALA A 2 2.02 48.20 -15.02
N ASP A 3 2.54 48.52 -16.21
CA ASP A 3 2.94 47.51 -17.22
C ASP A 3 4.11 46.60 -16.78
N PHE A 4 5.00 47.11 -15.92
CA PHE A 4 6.11 46.33 -15.37
C PHE A 4 5.62 45.30 -14.34
N ILE A 5 4.61 45.67 -13.55
CA ILE A 5 3.99 44.78 -12.56
C ILE A 5 3.20 43.67 -13.28
N GLU A 6 2.44 44.00 -14.32
CA GLU A 6 1.69 43.01 -15.12
C GLU A 6 2.61 42.02 -15.83
N THR A 7 3.74 42.48 -16.38
CA THR A 7 4.73 41.62 -17.05
C THR A 7 5.42 40.67 -16.05
N CYS A 8 5.79 41.15 -14.86
CA CYS A 8 6.37 40.33 -13.80
C CYS A 8 5.39 39.27 -13.27
N ILE A 9 4.10 39.61 -13.12
CA ILE A 9 3.06 38.66 -12.67
C ILE A 9 2.82 37.57 -13.73
N THR A 10 2.77 37.96 -15.01
CA THR A 10 2.51 37.04 -16.13
C THR A 10 3.63 36.01 -16.32
N LEU A 11 4.89 36.39 -16.06
CA LEU A 11 6.03 35.47 -16.08
C LEU A 11 6.20 34.65 -14.80
N ALA A 12 5.76 35.16 -13.64
CA ALA A 12 5.88 34.46 -12.36
C ALA A 12 4.91 33.27 -12.23
N LEU A 13 3.67 33.40 -12.72
CA LEU A 13 2.64 32.35 -12.66
C LEU A 13 3.04 31.02 -13.33
N PRO A 14 3.58 30.98 -14.57
CA PRO A 14 4.00 29.73 -15.19
C PRO A 14 5.20 29.10 -14.47
N VAL A 15 6.12 29.91 -13.95
CA VAL A 15 7.27 29.41 -13.17
C VAL A 15 6.80 28.75 -11.88
N VAL A 16 5.89 29.38 -11.13
CA VAL A 16 5.31 28.80 -9.91
C VAL A 16 4.54 27.51 -10.23
N GLY A 17 3.76 27.49 -11.32
CA GLY A 17 3.05 26.30 -11.78
C GLY A 17 3.98 25.13 -12.11
N VAL A 18 5.04 25.38 -12.87
CA VAL A 18 6.07 24.37 -13.20
C VAL A 18 6.75 23.87 -11.93
N TRP A 19 7.14 24.78 -11.02
CA TRP A 19 7.79 24.42 -9.77
C TRP A 19 6.88 23.53 -8.90
N TRP A 20 5.60 23.86 -8.81
CA TRP A 20 4.60 23.06 -8.10
C TRP A 20 4.45 21.65 -8.71
N ILE A 21 4.42 21.53 -10.03
CA ILE A 21 4.39 20.24 -10.74
C ILE A 21 5.65 19.42 -10.41
N VAL A 22 6.82 20.04 -10.44
CA VAL A 22 8.10 19.38 -10.13
C VAL A 22 8.12 18.87 -8.69
N ILE A 23 7.73 19.70 -7.71
CA ILE A 23 7.64 19.28 -6.30
C ILE A 23 6.68 18.11 -6.17
N ARG A 24 5.48 18.22 -6.73
CA ARG A 24 4.45 17.18 -6.63
C ARG A 24 4.94 15.86 -7.21
N ARG A 25 5.60 15.90 -8.37
CA ARG A 25 6.22 14.71 -8.98
C ARG A 25 7.32 14.12 -8.11
N ARG A 26 8.20 14.94 -7.53
CA ARG A 26 9.26 14.47 -6.62
C ARG A 26 8.68 13.85 -5.35
N ARG A 27 7.65 14.46 -4.75
CA ARG A 27 6.95 13.91 -3.57
C ARG A 27 6.28 12.58 -3.90
N ALA A 28 5.57 12.50 -5.02
CA ALA A 28 4.97 11.24 -5.49
C ALA A 28 6.03 10.18 -5.74
N HIS A 29 7.17 10.55 -6.34
CA HIS A 29 8.29 9.64 -6.57
C HIS A 29 8.87 9.07 -5.28
N ARG A 30 9.11 9.93 -4.27
CA ARG A 30 9.59 9.52 -2.95
C ARG A 30 8.60 8.61 -2.26
N ARG A 31 7.31 8.97 -2.27
CA ARG A 31 6.24 8.14 -1.70
C ARG A 31 6.16 6.77 -2.37
N ASP A 32 6.22 6.71 -3.70
CA ASP A 32 6.21 5.43 -4.41
C ASP A 32 7.46 4.59 -4.09
N ALA A 33 8.63 5.20 -3.91
CA ALA A 33 9.85 4.48 -3.53
C ALA A 33 9.76 3.92 -2.11
N MET A 34 9.22 4.68 -1.16
CA MET A 34 8.97 4.20 0.21
C MET A 34 7.97 3.03 0.21
N LEU A 35 6.83 3.18 -0.46
CA LEU A 35 5.83 2.11 -0.56
C LEU A 35 6.37 0.88 -1.29
N ALA A 36 7.25 1.07 -2.29
CA ALA A 36 7.92 -0.03 -2.96
C ALA A 36 8.86 -0.79 -2.02
N ALA A 37 9.61 -0.08 -1.19
CA ALA A 37 10.51 -0.69 -0.20
C ALA A 37 9.72 -1.46 0.87
N GLU A 38 8.66 -0.86 1.42
CA GLU A 38 7.78 -1.52 2.39
C GLU A 38 7.09 -2.76 1.79
N TRP A 39 6.62 -2.67 0.54
CA TRP A 39 6.05 -3.80 -0.18
C TRP A 39 7.07 -4.93 -0.40
N SER A 40 8.29 -4.60 -0.81
CA SER A 40 9.34 -5.61 -0.97
C SER A 40 9.72 -6.27 0.36
N HIS A 41 9.73 -5.50 1.46
CA HIS A 41 10.01 -6.03 2.78
C HIS A 41 8.89 -6.99 3.23
N ALA A 42 7.63 -6.61 3.04
CA ALA A 42 6.50 -7.48 3.35
C ALA A 42 6.49 -8.77 2.51
N LEU A 43 6.86 -8.68 1.22
CA LEU A 43 7.04 -9.86 0.37
C LEU A 43 8.16 -10.77 0.89
N ALA A 44 9.32 -10.21 1.23
CA ALA A 44 10.44 -10.98 1.75
C ALA A 44 10.07 -11.70 3.06
N LEU A 45 9.44 -10.99 4.00
CA LEU A 45 8.94 -11.57 5.25
C LEU A 45 7.90 -12.67 5.01
N SER A 46 6.99 -12.48 4.05
CA SER A 46 5.99 -13.52 3.72
C SER A 46 6.61 -14.79 3.13
N GLN A 47 7.82 -14.70 2.56
CA GLN A 47 8.55 -15.84 2.00
C GLN A 47 9.47 -16.50 3.03
N SER A 48 9.98 -15.73 4.00
CA SER A 48 10.96 -16.21 4.98
C SER A 48 10.37 -16.57 6.34
N SER A 49 9.06 -16.36 6.55
CA SER A 49 8.38 -16.58 7.82
C SER A 49 7.02 -17.25 7.63
N ASN A 50 6.39 -17.66 8.74
CA ASN A 50 5.00 -18.15 8.73
C ASN A 50 3.96 -17.02 8.62
N ALA A 51 4.37 -15.80 8.25
CA ALA A 51 3.45 -14.69 8.04
C ALA A 51 2.87 -14.73 6.62
N SER A 52 1.57 -14.45 6.52
CA SER A 52 0.86 -14.38 5.25
C SER A 52 0.58 -12.93 4.87
N LEU A 53 0.92 -12.59 3.63
CA LEU A 53 0.55 -11.30 3.03
C LEU A 53 -0.80 -11.44 2.32
N VAL A 54 -1.84 -10.78 2.83
CA VAL A 54 -3.21 -10.87 2.31
C VAL A 54 -3.81 -9.48 2.11
N GLN A 55 -4.77 -9.37 1.19
CA GLN A 55 -5.49 -8.13 0.94
C GLN A 55 -6.83 -8.12 1.69
N VAL A 56 -7.16 -7.03 2.38
CA VAL A 56 -8.50 -6.77 2.91
C VAL A 56 -9.44 -6.45 1.75
N ALA A 57 -10.21 -7.42 1.30
CA ALA A 57 -11.16 -7.25 0.20
C ALA A 57 -12.38 -6.43 0.63
N ARG A 58 -12.93 -6.69 1.81
CA ARG A 58 -14.09 -5.96 2.36
C ARG A 58 -14.13 -6.02 3.88
N VAL A 59 -14.29 -4.87 4.52
CA VAL A 59 -14.68 -4.73 5.92
C VAL A 59 -16.20 -4.81 6.00
N TYR A 60 -16.72 -5.80 6.73
CA TYR A 60 -18.17 -5.97 6.86
C TYR A 60 -18.67 -5.78 8.30
N GLN A 61 -17.81 -5.87 9.31
CA GLN A 61 -18.17 -5.52 10.68
C GLN A 61 -16.97 -4.90 11.40
N ARG A 62 -17.20 -3.75 12.05
CA ARG A 62 -16.27 -3.16 13.02
C ARG A 62 -16.83 -3.37 14.41
N ALA A 63 -15.99 -3.84 15.33
CA ALA A 63 -16.32 -4.03 16.72
C ALA A 63 -15.29 -3.31 17.60
N ARG A 64 -15.56 -3.22 18.91
CA ARG A 64 -14.67 -2.55 19.86
C ARG A 64 -13.28 -3.20 19.93
N THR A 65 -13.22 -4.51 19.76
CA THR A 65 -12.01 -5.33 19.95
C THR A 65 -11.40 -5.81 18.63
N GLY A 66 -11.85 -5.31 17.48
CA GLY A 66 -11.32 -5.73 16.19
C GLY A 66 -12.29 -5.56 15.03
N THR A 67 -11.88 -6.09 13.88
CA THR A 67 -12.62 -5.95 12.62
C THR A 67 -12.82 -7.31 11.96
N LYS A 68 -14.07 -7.62 11.56
CA LYS A 68 -14.34 -8.74 10.66
C LYS A 68 -14.26 -8.28 9.21
N VAL A 69 -13.50 -9.02 8.42
CA VAL A 69 -13.22 -8.70 7.02
C VAL A 69 -13.29 -9.94 6.14
N HIS A 70 -13.49 -9.76 4.85
CA HIS A 70 -13.05 -10.72 3.85
C HIS A 70 -11.62 -10.38 3.47
N ILE A 71 -10.72 -11.34 3.60
CA ILE A 71 -9.38 -11.26 3.02
C ILE A 71 -9.36 -11.96 1.67
N ARG A 72 -8.43 -11.54 0.82
CA ARG A 72 -8.07 -12.19 -0.44
C ARG A 72 -6.63 -12.68 -0.34
N TRP A 73 -6.47 -13.98 -0.52
CA TRP A 73 -5.18 -14.65 -0.60
C TRP A 73 -4.49 -14.40 -1.94
N ALA A 74 -3.19 -14.69 -2.03
CA ALA A 74 -2.42 -14.55 -3.27
C ALA A 74 -2.98 -15.42 -4.42
N ASN A 75 -3.58 -16.57 -4.11
CA ASN A 75 -4.26 -17.44 -5.07
C ASN A 75 -5.67 -16.95 -5.47
N GLY A 76 -6.10 -15.78 -5.00
CA GLY A 76 -7.39 -15.19 -5.31
C GLY A 76 -8.55 -15.67 -4.45
N VAL A 77 -8.36 -16.67 -3.59
CA VAL A 77 -9.39 -17.19 -2.68
C VAL A 77 -9.81 -16.10 -1.71
N LEU A 78 -11.12 -15.94 -1.52
CA LEU A 78 -11.70 -15.12 -0.47
C LEU A 78 -11.93 -15.94 0.79
N GLN A 79 -11.67 -15.34 1.95
CA GLN A 79 -11.91 -15.98 3.24
C GLN A 79 -12.34 -14.94 4.28
N ASP A 80 -13.19 -15.35 5.21
CA ASP A 80 -13.49 -14.57 6.41
C ASP A 80 -12.24 -14.46 7.28
N ALA A 81 -12.01 -13.28 7.85
CA ALA A 81 -10.98 -13.06 8.84
C ALA A 81 -11.47 -12.18 9.99
N TRP A 82 -10.92 -12.45 11.17
CA TRP A 82 -11.02 -11.60 12.35
C TRP A 82 -9.66 -11.00 12.63
N LEU A 83 -9.60 -9.68 12.67
CA LEU A 83 -8.39 -8.91 12.98
C LEU A 83 -8.57 -8.28 14.35
N GLU A 84 -8.01 -8.91 15.38
CA GLU A 84 -8.11 -8.44 16.76
C GLU A 84 -7.34 -7.13 16.95
N ASP A 85 -7.95 -6.21 17.70
CA ASP A 85 -7.44 -4.87 18.05
C ASP A 85 -6.95 -4.03 16.86
N TYR A 86 -7.49 -4.30 15.67
CA TYR A 86 -7.07 -3.63 14.45
C TYR A 86 -8.26 -3.10 13.66
N ALA A 87 -8.20 -1.81 13.33
CA ALA A 87 -9.19 -1.11 12.52
C ALA A 87 -8.82 -1.17 11.03
N ALA A 88 -9.24 -2.24 10.36
CA ALA A 88 -8.89 -2.45 8.95
C ALA A 88 -9.57 -1.44 8.01
N ALA A 89 -8.88 -1.15 6.90
CA ALA A 89 -9.39 -0.38 5.78
C ALA A 89 -9.59 -1.26 4.54
N ASN A 90 -10.63 -0.97 3.76
CA ASN A 90 -10.87 -1.66 2.48
C ASN A 90 -9.68 -1.48 1.53
N GLY A 91 -9.28 -2.58 0.89
CA GLY A 91 -8.19 -2.63 -0.07
C GLY A 91 -6.79 -2.64 0.55
N ALA A 92 -6.64 -2.39 1.85
CA ALA A 92 -5.35 -2.46 2.54
C ALA A 92 -4.75 -3.87 2.44
N TRP A 93 -3.43 -3.94 2.53
CA TRP A 93 -2.69 -5.19 2.59
C TRP A 93 -2.16 -5.37 4.00
N ILE A 94 -2.26 -6.58 4.53
CA ILE A 94 -1.80 -6.92 5.86
C ILE A 94 -0.83 -8.10 5.76
N LEU A 95 0.28 -7.99 6.48
CA LEU A 95 1.18 -9.11 6.75
C LEU A 95 0.89 -9.58 8.16
N ALA A 96 0.40 -10.80 8.32
CA ALA A 96 0.02 -11.32 9.63
C ALA A 96 0.28 -12.81 9.76
N THR A 97 0.55 -13.25 10.98
CA THR A 97 0.47 -14.66 11.35
C THR A 97 -0.92 -14.92 11.94
N GLY A 98 -1.46 -16.09 11.71
CA GLY A 98 -2.78 -16.42 12.21
C GLY A 98 -3.15 -17.85 11.91
N ASP A 99 -4.23 -18.29 12.52
CA ASP A 99 -4.70 -19.67 12.42
C ASP A 99 -6.08 -19.70 11.76
N VAL A 100 -6.34 -20.75 10.99
CA VAL A 100 -7.66 -21.00 10.43
C VAL A 100 -8.44 -21.86 11.42
N GLY A 101 -9.59 -21.34 11.87
CA GLY A 101 -10.43 -22.06 12.81
C GLY A 101 -11.89 -21.67 12.75
N TYR A 102 -12.66 -22.28 13.63
CA TYR A 102 -14.08 -22.03 13.74
C TYR A 102 -14.33 -20.59 14.21
N GLY A 103 -15.14 -19.82 13.51
CA GLY A 103 -15.56 -18.49 13.91
C GLY A 103 -16.65 -18.57 14.98
N GLU A 104 -16.34 -18.09 16.19
CA GLU A 104 -17.15 -18.25 17.42
C GLU A 104 -18.62 -17.82 17.26
N HIS A 105 -18.87 -16.85 16.36
CA HIS A 105 -20.18 -16.25 16.18
C HIS A 105 -20.83 -16.50 14.82
N ASN A 106 -20.13 -17.07 13.82
CA ASN A 106 -20.67 -17.15 12.45
C ASN A 106 -20.87 -18.59 11.92
N LYS A 107 -20.74 -19.60 12.79
CA LYS A 107 -20.74 -21.03 12.42
C LYS A 107 -19.80 -21.40 11.25
N ASN A 108 -18.88 -20.51 10.89
CA ASN A 108 -17.99 -20.67 9.75
C ASN A 108 -16.73 -21.43 10.24
N PRO A 109 -16.47 -22.66 9.75
CA PRO A 109 -15.31 -23.44 10.19
C PRO A 109 -13.97 -22.92 9.66
N ARG A 110 -13.96 -21.90 8.80
CA ARG A 110 -12.78 -21.43 8.07
C ARG A 110 -12.58 -19.92 8.20
N VAL A 111 -12.51 -19.40 9.42
CA VAL A 111 -12.13 -18.01 9.67
C VAL A 111 -10.64 -17.92 9.95
N PHE A 112 -9.94 -17.05 9.22
CA PHE A 112 -8.55 -16.71 9.52
C PHE A 112 -8.50 -15.74 10.70
N ARG A 113 -7.97 -16.17 11.84
CA ARG A 113 -7.90 -15.37 13.07
C ARG A 113 -6.51 -14.80 13.23
N VAL A 114 -6.42 -13.47 13.25
CA VAL A 114 -5.21 -12.73 13.61
C VAL A 114 -5.40 -12.18 15.01
N TRP A 115 -4.71 -12.79 15.97
CA TRP A 115 -4.70 -12.36 17.36
C TRP A 115 -3.83 -11.11 17.57
N TYR A 116 -4.04 -10.45 18.70
CA TYR A 116 -3.21 -9.33 19.14
C TYR A 116 -1.72 -9.67 19.06
N GLY A 117 -0.93 -8.74 18.50
CA GLY A 117 0.51 -8.91 18.31
C GLY A 117 0.93 -9.73 17.09
N ASN A 118 0.00 -10.42 16.39
CA ASN A 118 0.33 -11.20 15.20
C ASN A 118 0.17 -10.44 13.87
N LEU A 119 -0.18 -9.15 13.93
CA LEU A 119 -0.18 -8.25 12.79
C LEU A 119 1.18 -7.57 12.67
N HIS A 120 1.97 -7.97 11.68
CA HIS A 120 3.36 -7.52 11.51
C HIS A 120 3.46 -6.21 10.75
N MET A 121 2.67 -6.08 9.67
CA MET A 121 2.69 -4.87 8.83
C MET A 121 1.32 -4.58 8.23
N THR A 122 1.06 -3.29 7.99
CA THR A 122 -0.07 -2.79 7.20
C THR A 122 0.46 -1.93 6.08
N LEU A 123 -0.10 -2.13 4.89
CA LEU A 123 0.25 -1.41 3.68
C LEU A 123 -1.02 -0.86 3.01
N PRO A 124 -0.96 0.34 2.42
CA PRO A 124 -2.10 0.89 1.72
C PRO A 124 -2.41 0.08 0.44
N ALA A 125 -3.65 0.17 -0.04
CA ALA A 125 -4.11 -0.53 -1.24
C ALA A 125 -3.23 -0.32 -2.47
N GLY A 126 -2.62 0.86 -2.59
CA GLY A 126 -1.74 1.23 -3.70
C GLY A 126 -0.30 0.71 -3.63
N ALA A 127 0.11 0.02 -2.55
CA ALA A 127 1.48 -0.46 -2.37
C ALA A 127 1.98 -1.40 -3.50
N PRO A 128 1.23 -2.43 -3.95
CA PRO A 128 1.67 -3.26 -5.07
C PRO A 128 1.84 -2.47 -6.37
N ALA A 129 0.95 -1.50 -6.61
CA ALA A 129 1.04 -0.65 -7.80
C ALA A 129 2.25 0.30 -7.74
N ALA A 130 2.55 0.85 -6.55
CA ALA A 130 3.74 1.68 -6.32
C ALA A 130 5.02 0.88 -6.55
N TYR A 131 5.08 -0.36 -6.05
CA TYR A 131 6.17 -1.30 -6.30
C TYR A 131 6.37 -1.56 -7.80
N THR A 132 5.30 -1.89 -8.53
CA THR A 132 5.35 -2.11 -9.98
C THR A 132 5.85 -0.87 -10.74
N ARG A 133 5.37 0.33 -10.37
CA ARG A 133 5.85 1.59 -10.96
C ARG A 133 7.31 1.87 -10.63
N HIS A 134 7.78 1.48 -9.45
CA HIS A 134 9.18 1.61 -9.07
C HIS A 134 10.07 0.70 -9.91
N LEU A 135 9.74 -0.60 -10.03
CA LEU A 135 10.48 -1.55 -10.86
C LEU A 135 10.59 -1.09 -12.33
N LYS A 136 9.48 -0.63 -12.92
CA LYS A 136 9.47 -0.09 -14.29
C LYS A 136 10.40 1.11 -14.46
N ARG A 137 10.52 1.96 -13.44
CA ARG A 137 11.43 3.12 -13.47
C ARG A 137 12.89 2.70 -13.39
N VAL A 138 13.23 1.81 -12.47
CA VAL A 138 14.59 1.27 -12.32
C VAL A 138 15.04 0.58 -13.62
N ALA A 139 14.19 -0.24 -14.23
CA ALA A 139 14.47 -0.88 -15.50
C ALA A 139 14.74 0.13 -16.63
N ARG A 140 13.93 1.20 -16.72
CA ARG A 140 14.13 2.28 -17.70
C ARG A 140 15.43 3.05 -17.48
N GLN A 141 15.81 3.30 -16.23
CA GLN A 141 17.07 3.97 -15.89
C GLN A 141 18.26 3.09 -16.29
N ALA A 142 18.23 1.80 -15.94
CA ALA A 142 19.27 0.84 -16.32
C ALA A 142 19.43 0.75 -17.85
N ALA A 143 18.33 0.72 -18.60
CA ALA A 143 18.37 0.72 -20.07
C ALA A 143 19.01 1.99 -20.65
N ARG A 144 18.73 3.17 -20.09
CA ARG A 144 19.35 4.43 -20.53
C ARG A 144 20.85 4.46 -20.29
N HIS A 145 21.31 3.97 -19.14
CA HIS A 145 22.74 3.90 -18.84
C HIS A 145 23.50 2.93 -19.73
N ARG A 146 22.86 1.85 -20.21
CA ARG A 146 23.47 0.90 -21.16
C ARG A 146 23.59 1.42 -22.59
N VAL A 147 22.76 2.37 -23.00
CA VAL A 147 22.82 2.99 -24.35
C VAL A 147 23.82 4.16 -24.40
N ALA A 148 24.12 4.74 -23.24
CA ALA A 148 25.05 5.86 -23.11
C ALA A 148 26.51 5.43 -22.83
N ALA A 149 26.78 4.12 -22.76
CA ALA A 149 28.09 3.52 -22.55
C ALA A 149 28.51 2.78 -23.82
#